data_AF-A0A1J0R7N7-F1
#
_entry.id   AF-A0A1J0R7N7-F1
#
_cell.length_a   1.000
_cell.length_b   1.000
_cell.length_c   1.000
_cell.angle_alpha   90.00
_cell.angle_beta   90.00
_cell.angle_gamma   90.00
#
_symmetry.space_group_name_H-M   'P 1'
#
loop_
_entity.id
_entity.type
_entity.pdbx_description
1 polymer ?
#
loop_
_entity_poly.entity_id
_entity_poly.type
_entity_poly.pdbx_seq_one_letter_code
_entity_poly.pdbx_strand_id
1 'polypeptide(L)'
;MATLLIFIAVFASLNVKSNPVADNVADFQLLCQLAALAEQEVPATQADNSGQAAYTDIEALNMSASDEPWQKLFSGKETDGTWAQKSKDYDGKDFQKDWETKWNNWNKAKATITIGTGNDAWLAKHPPPNNPKTRKQVATQLKTLEERASQVYDRYTTAKNKDATETLPAVHKALREALYGAGTSTKKAEDGKTVKAKNGYDESCVRNSPTLSIYSDMLCICGLATASSSDECFTTGITIDWSDDATKVLTQVQKNAPKQR
;
A
#
# COMPACT_ATOMS: atom_id res chain seq x y z
N MET A 1 1.64 1.30 -20.10
CA MET A 1 2.88 2.05 -20.45
C MET A 1 2.99 3.37 -19.68
N ALA A 2 2.79 3.33 -18.35
CA ALA A 2 2.98 4.51 -17.48
C ALA A 2 4.04 4.27 -16.39
N THR A 3 4.49 3.02 -16.22
CA THR A 3 5.44 2.60 -15.18
C THR A 3 6.91 2.91 -15.53
N LEU A 4 7.21 3.24 -16.80
CA LEU A 4 8.58 3.50 -17.27
C LEU A 4 8.97 4.98 -17.15
N LEU A 5 8.01 5.90 -17.03
CA LEU A 5 8.27 7.34 -17.08
C LEU A 5 8.68 7.94 -15.73
N ILE A 6 8.34 7.30 -14.61
CA ILE A 6 8.71 7.79 -13.26
C ILE A 6 10.20 7.56 -12.98
N PHE A 7 10.80 6.49 -13.52
CA PHE A 7 12.23 6.23 -13.33
C PHE A 7 13.13 7.26 -14.05
N ILE A 8 12.74 7.77 -15.22
CA ILE A 8 13.61 8.65 -16.04
C ILE A 8 13.67 10.08 -15.46
N ALA A 9 12.61 10.56 -14.81
CA ALA A 9 12.58 11.93 -14.28
C ALA A 9 13.50 12.15 -13.06
N VAL A 10 13.79 11.10 -12.28
CA VAL A 10 14.64 11.19 -11.08
C VAL A 10 16.12 11.37 -11.45
N PHE A 11 16.60 10.75 -12.54
CA PHE A 11 18.01 10.83 -12.96
C PHE A 11 18.42 12.21 -13.51
N ALA A 12 17.48 13.04 -13.98
CA ALA A 12 17.80 14.36 -14.54
C ALA A 12 18.22 15.41 -13.50
N SER A 13 18.09 15.11 -12.20
CA SER A 13 18.40 16.04 -11.10
C SER A 13 19.80 15.84 -10.48
N LEU A 14 20.58 14.88 -11.00
CA LEU A 14 21.87 14.48 -10.45
C LEU A 14 22.94 15.54 -10.72
N ASN A 15 23.07 16.53 -9.83
CA ASN A 15 24.24 17.40 -9.77
C ASN A 15 25.38 16.66 -9.06
N VAL A 16 26.11 15.82 -9.77
CA VAL A 16 27.38 15.25 -9.28
C VAL A 16 28.43 16.36 -9.31
N LYS A 17 28.76 16.93 -8.14
CA LYS A 17 29.95 17.77 -8.00
C LYS A 17 31.12 16.84 -7.64
N SER A 18 31.98 16.53 -8.61
CA SER A 18 33.24 15.84 -8.34
C SER A 18 34.19 16.79 -7.60
N ASN A 19 34.77 16.31 -6.50
CA ASN A 19 35.92 16.91 -5.84
C ASN A 19 37.02 15.84 -5.83
N PRO A 20 38.28 16.15 -6.18
CA PRO A 20 39.28 15.15 -6.55
C PRO A 20 40.04 14.61 -5.32
N VAL A 21 39.38 13.88 -4.41
CA VAL A 21 40.07 13.22 -3.28
C VAL A 21 39.56 11.79 -3.00
N ALA A 22 38.69 11.20 -3.82
CA ALA A 22 38.19 9.84 -3.60
C ALA A 22 37.50 9.30 -4.87
N ASP A 23 37.89 8.11 -5.35
CA ASP A 23 37.56 7.65 -6.70
C ASP A 23 36.10 7.22 -6.86
N ASN A 24 35.45 6.78 -5.76
CA ASN A 24 34.10 6.18 -5.78
C ASN A 24 33.01 7.10 -5.18
N VAL A 25 33.30 8.37 -4.91
CA VAL A 25 32.33 9.30 -4.29
C VAL A 25 31.04 9.43 -5.11
N ALA A 26 31.15 9.54 -6.44
CA ALA A 26 29.99 9.70 -7.31
C ALA A 26 29.09 8.45 -7.29
N ASP A 27 29.70 7.26 -7.35
CA ASP A 27 28.99 5.98 -7.31
C ASP A 27 28.36 5.75 -5.93
N PHE A 28 29.09 6.07 -4.86
CA PHE A 28 28.56 6.04 -3.51
C PHE A 28 27.35 6.96 -3.34
N GLN A 29 27.42 8.19 -3.86
CA GLN A 29 26.29 9.13 -3.82
C GLN A 29 25.06 8.56 -4.56
N LEU A 30 25.25 7.93 -5.72
CA LEU A 30 24.17 7.29 -6.46
C LEU A 30 23.55 6.14 -5.65
N LEU A 31 24.37 5.25 -5.11
CA LEU A 31 23.90 4.14 -4.26
C LEU A 31 23.16 4.66 -3.03
N CYS A 32 23.63 5.75 -2.42
CA CYS A 32 22.95 6.38 -1.29
C CYS A 32 21.56 6.90 -1.65
N GLN A 33 21.40 7.44 -2.86
CA GLN A 33 20.09 7.91 -3.31
C GLN A 33 19.12 6.75 -3.58
N LEU A 34 19.61 5.69 -4.21
CA LEU A 34 18.83 4.46 -4.41
C LEU A 34 18.44 3.83 -3.07
N ALA A 35 19.37 3.79 -2.12
CA ALA A 35 19.12 3.26 -0.79
C ALA A 35 18.07 4.10 -0.04
N ALA A 36 18.21 5.42 -0.04
CA ALA A 36 17.24 6.32 0.58
C ALA A 36 15.83 6.18 -0.03
N LEU A 37 15.73 6.02 -1.36
CA LEU A 37 14.45 5.77 -2.03
C LEU A 37 13.84 4.43 -1.63
N ALA A 38 14.66 3.38 -1.51
CA ALA A 38 14.20 2.05 -1.12
C ALA A 38 13.86 1.94 0.38
N GLU A 39 14.47 2.78 1.22
CA GLU A 39 14.15 2.87 2.66
C GLU A 39 12.89 3.67 2.95
N GLN A 40 12.49 4.56 2.04
CA GLN A 40 11.21 5.25 2.13
C GLN A 40 10.06 4.26 2.01
N GLU A 41 9.27 4.15 3.08
CA GLU A 41 8.04 3.37 3.02
C GLU A 41 7.05 4.12 2.12
N VAL A 42 6.68 3.49 1.00
CA VAL A 42 5.61 4.00 0.14
C VAL A 42 4.38 4.15 1.03
N PRO A 43 3.88 5.39 1.24
CA PRO A 43 2.74 5.59 2.10
C PRO A 43 1.56 4.85 1.50
N ALA A 44 0.73 4.26 2.37
CA ALA A 44 -0.56 3.78 1.93
C ALA A 44 -1.30 4.96 1.28
N THR A 45 -1.86 4.74 0.09
CA THR A 45 -2.68 5.74 -0.59
C THR A 45 -3.74 6.23 0.40
N GLN A 46 -3.77 7.54 0.69
CA GLN A 46 -4.75 8.07 1.63
C GLN A 46 -6.14 7.69 1.14
N ALA A 47 -6.90 7.04 2.01
CA ALA A 47 -8.25 6.63 1.70
C ALA A 47 -9.13 7.88 1.60
N ASP A 48 -9.46 8.29 0.38
CA ASP A 48 -10.59 9.19 0.16
C ASP A 48 -11.88 8.41 0.47
N ASN A 49 -12.53 8.77 1.58
CA ASN A 49 -13.78 8.14 2.01
C ASN A 49 -15.01 8.76 1.33
N SER A 50 -14.85 9.74 0.43
CA SER A 50 -15.96 10.39 -0.29
C SER A 50 -16.81 9.38 -1.07
N GLY A 51 -16.18 8.40 -1.71
CA GLY A 51 -16.86 7.33 -2.44
C GLY A 51 -17.72 6.44 -1.55
N GLN A 52 -17.26 6.14 -0.32
CA GLN A 52 -18.03 5.35 0.65
C GLN A 52 -19.24 6.13 1.16
N ALA A 53 -19.07 7.42 1.45
CA ALA A 53 -20.16 8.28 1.88
C ALA A 53 -21.24 8.39 0.79
N ALA A 54 -20.83 8.64 -0.46
CA ALA A 54 -21.75 8.73 -1.60
C ALA A 54 -22.51 7.41 -1.84
N TYR A 55 -21.81 6.27 -1.78
CA TYR A 55 -22.46 4.96 -1.90
C TYR A 55 -23.49 4.72 -0.79
N THR A 56 -23.12 5.01 0.46
CA THR A 56 -24.04 4.87 1.62
C THR A 56 -25.27 5.77 1.49
N ASP A 57 -25.12 6.96 0.92
CA ASP A 57 -26.23 7.90 0.71
C ASP A 57 -27.20 7.41 -0.37
N ILE A 58 -26.68 6.84 -1.47
CA ILE A 58 -27.49 6.22 -2.53
C ILE A 58 -28.28 5.02 -2.00
N GLU A 59 -27.66 4.19 -1.16
CA GLU A 59 -28.31 3.06 -0.48
C GLU A 59 -29.48 3.54 0.40
N ALA A 60 -29.27 4.60 1.19
CA ALA A 60 -30.31 5.20 2.04
C ALA A 60 -31.45 5.82 1.21
N LEU A 61 -31.13 6.50 0.10
CA LEU A 61 -32.14 7.02 -0.83
C LEU A 61 -32.98 5.88 -1.40
N ASN A 62 -32.36 4.83 -1.91
CA ASN A 62 -33.04 3.66 -2.45
C ASN A 62 -33.94 2.99 -1.39
N MET A 63 -33.43 2.81 -0.17
CA MET A 63 -34.19 2.25 0.95
C MET A 63 -35.40 3.14 1.32
N SER A 64 -35.25 4.46 1.32
CA SER A 64 -36.34 5.41 1.64
C SER A 64 -37.48 5.40 0.64
N ALA A 65 -37.17 5.19 -0.65
CA ALA A 65 -38.14 5.16 -1.73
C ALA A 65 -38.79 3.78 -1.93
N SER A 66 -38.17 2.73 -1.39
CA SER A 66 -38.66 1.35 -1.48
C SER A 66 -40.01 1.16 -0.79
N ASP A 67 -40.76 0.14 -1.20
CA ASP A 67 -42.04 -0.16 -0.57
C ASP A 67 -41.90 -0.68 0.86
N GLU A 68 -42.96 -0.52 1.64
CA GLU A 68 -42.97 -0.89 3.06
C GLU A 68 -42.73 -2.39 3.30
N PRO A 69 -43.28 -3.33 2.49
CA PRO A 69 -42.94 -4.75 2.61
C PRO A 69 -41.44 -5.03 2.48
N TRP A 70 -40.77 -4.42 1.50
CA TRP A 70 -39.33 -4.55 1.31
C TRP A 70 -38.55 -4.00 2.50
N GLN A 71 -38.89 -2.78 2.94
CA GLN A 71 -38.20 -2.15 4.08
C GLN A 71 -38.32 -2.96 5.38
N LYS A 72 -39.42 -3.69 5.57
CA LYS A 72 -39.69 -4.54 6.75
C LYS A 72 -38.83 -5.80 6.83
N LEU A 73 -38.11 -6.15 5.75
CA LEU A 73 -37.14 -7.25 5.79
C LEU A 73 -35.94 -6.94 6.69
N PHE A 74 -35.65 -5.66 6.90
CA PHE A 74 -34.48 -5.17 7.62
C PHE A 74 -34.85 -4.69 9.02
N SER A 75 -33.95 -4.88 9.98
CA SER A 75 -34.21 -4.55 11.39
C SER A 75 -34.19 -3.04 11.64
N GLY A 76 -33.43 -2.29 10.83
CA GLY A 76 -33.14 -0.87 11.06
C GLY A 76 -32.17 -0.62 12.20
N LYS A 77 -31.45 -1.65 12.66
CA LYS A 77 -30.37 -1.55 13.64
C LYS A 77 -29.13 -2.22 13.05
N GLU A 78 -28.01 -1.51 12.93
CA GLU A 78 -26.82 -2.05 12.25
C GLU A 78 -26.31 -3.36 12.87
N THR A 79 -26.40 -3.52 14.19
CA THR A 79 -25.93 -4.70 14.94
C THR A 79 -26.87 -5.89 14.86
N ASP A 80 -28.14 -5.68 14.50
CA ASP A 80 -29.18 -6.70 14.48
C ASP A 80 -29.69 -6.92 13.06
N GLY A 81 -30.07 -8.14 12.69
CA GLY A 81 -30.57 -8.40 11.33
C GLY A 81 -29.47 -8.38 10.26
N THR A 82 -28.24 -8.74 10.62
CA THR A 82 -27.17 -9.01 9.66
C THR A 82 -27.49 -10.23 8.79
N TRP A 83 -26.81 -10.37 7.65
CA TRP A 83 -26.97 -11.53 6.78
C TRP A 83 -26.69 -12.85 7.54
N ALA A 84 -25.68 -12.88 8.40
CA ALA A 84 -25.36 -14.06 9.21
C ALA A 84 -26.52 -14.50 10.12
N GLN A 85 -27.39 -13.58 10.54
CA GLN A 85 -28.57 -13.86 11.35
C GLN A 85 -29.80 -14.21 10.50
N LYS A 86 -29.83 -13.80 9.22
CA LYS A 86 -31.01 -13.86 8.34
C LYS A 86 -30.88 -14.83 7.16
N SER A 87 -29.68 -15.28 6.83
CA SER A 87 -29.39 -16.09 5.63
C SER A 87 -30.24 -17.36 5.54
N LYS A 88 -30.49 -18.02 6.68
CA LYS A 88 -31.32 -19.24 6.78
C LYS A 88 -32.76 -19.05 6.28
N ASP A 89 -33.31 -17.84 6.36
CA ASP A 89 -34.66 -17.53 5.89
C ASP A 89 -34.75 -17.56 4.34
N TYR A 90 -33.60 -17.57 3.66
CA TYR A 90 -33.46 -17.45 2.21
C TYR A 90 -32.65 -18.58 1.57
N ASP A 91 -32.43 -19.69 2.30
CA ASP A 91 -31.68 -20.84 1.79
C ASP A 91 -32.35 -21.44 0.54
N GLY A 92 -31.52 -21.71 -0.48
CA GLY A 92 -31.97 -22.32 -1.74
C GLY A 92 -32.74 -21.39 -2.66
N LYS A 93 -32.72 -20.07 -2.40
CA LYS A 93 -33.29 -19.05 -3.30
C LYS A 93 -32.26 -18.60 -4.32
N ASP A 94 -32.69 -18.42 -5.56
CA ASP A 94 -31.81 -17.97 -6.66
C ASP A 94 -31.15 -16.60 -6.40
N PHE A 95 -31.78 -15.76 -5.59
CA PHE A 95 -31.27 -14.43 -5.20
C PHE A 95 -30.38 -14.44 -3.95
N GLN A 96 -30.21 -15.59 -3.28
CA GLN A 96 -29.47 -15.69 -2.02
C GLN A 96 -28.04 -15.12 -2.14
N LYS A 97 -27.35 -15.45 -3.23
CA LYS A 97 -25.98 -15.01 -3.49
C LYS A 97 -25.87 -13.50 -3.73
N ASP A 98 -26.87 -12.90 -4.37
CA ASP A 98 -26.91 -11.44 -4.57
C ASP A 98 -27.21 -10.72 -3.25
N TRP A 99 -28.09 -11.28 -2.42
CA TRP A 99 -28.45 -10.68 -1.14
C TRP A 99 -27.32 -10.81 -0.13
N GLU A 100 -26.56 -11.89 -0.13
CA GLU A 100 -25.40 -12.08 0.75
C GLU A 100 -24.41 -10.90 0.71
N THR A 101 -24.16 -10.34 -0.47
CA THR A 101 -23.21 -9.23 -0.63
C THR A 101 -23.79 -7.86 -0.29
N LYS A 102 -25.12 -7.70 -0.33
CA LYS A 102 -25.80 -6.40 -0.20
C LYS A 102 -26.58 -6.21 1.10
N TRP A 103 -27.01 -7.31 1.73
CA TRP A 103 -27.95 -7.30 2.85
C TRP A 103 -27.52 -6.41 4.02
N ASN A 104 -26.25 -6.49 4.40
CA ASN A 104 -25.74 -5.66 5.51
C ASN A 104 -25.76 -4.17 5.16
N ASN A 105 -25.52 -3.80 3.90
CA ASN A 105 -25.62 -2.42 3.42
C ASN A 105 -27.08 -1.95 3.43
N TRP A 106 -28.01 -2.79 2.99
CA TRP A 106 -29.45 -2.49 3.07
C TRP A 106 -29.93 -2.35 4.53
N ASN A 107 -29.47 -3.20 5.44
CA ASN A 107 -29.82 -3.09 6.86
C ASN A 107 -29.28 -1.79 7.48
N LYS A 108 -28.06 -1.38 7.10
CA LYS A 108 -27.50 -0.09 7.46
C LYS A 108 -28.29 1.08 6.87
N ALA A 109 -28.64 1.02 5.59
CA ALA A 109 -29.49 2.01 4.95
C ALA A 109 -30.85 2.13 5.65
N LYS A 110 -31.43 1.00 6.09
CA LYS A 110 -32.65 1.01 6.89
C LYS A 110 -32.46 1.72 8.22
N ALA A 111 -31.33 1.51 8.90
CA ALA A 111 -31.01 2.22 10.14
C ALA A 111 -30.88 3.73 9.92
N THR A 112 -30.27 4.17 8.81
CA THR A 112 -30.19 5.58 8.42
C THR A 112 -31.56 6.24 8.26
N ILE A 113 -32.55 5.51 7.74
CA ILE A 113 -33.90 6.04 7.52
C ILE A 113 -34.89 5.74 8.66
N THR A 114 -34.44 5.15 9.77
CA THR A 114 -35.32 4.80 10.89
C THR A 114 -35.32 5.93 11.92
N ILE A 115 -36.50 6.46 12.23
CA ILE A 115 -36.66 7.54 13.20
C ILE A 115 -36.24 7.06 14.59
N GLY A 116 -35.50 7.89 15.34
CA GLY A 116 -35.01 7.58 16.68
C GLY A 116 -33.64 6.89 16.73
N THR A 117 -32.98 6.67 15.59
CA THR A 117 -31.59 6.19 15.52
C THR A 117 -30.56 7.33 15.55
N GLY A 118 -31.00 8.59 15.72
CA GLY A 118 -30.17 9.79 15.60
C GLY A 118 -30.04 10.34 14.17
N ASN A 119 -30.66 9.67 13.19
CA ASN A 119 -30.61 10.03 11.77
C ASN A 119 -31.86 10.72 11.23
N ASP A 120 -32.78 11.18 12.10
CA ASP A 120 -34.01 11.87 11.71
C ASP A 120 -33.74 13.10 10.81
N ALA A 121 -32.59 13.74 11.02
CA ALA A 121 -32.10 14.85 10.20
C ALA A 121 -31.78 14.44 8.75
N TRP A 122 -31.43 13.18 8.48
CA TRP A 122 -31.16 12.68 7.13
C TRP A 122 -32.47 12.62 6.32
N LEU A 123 -33.53 12.01 6.88
CA LEU A 123 -34.84 11.96 6.23
C LEU A 123 -35.45 13.34 6.01
N ALA A 124 -35.23 14.27 6.94
CA ALA A 124 -35.68 15.65 6.77
C ALA A 124 -35.01 16.35 5.57
N LYS A 125 -33.74 16.01 5.28
CA LYS A 125 -32.99 16.53 4.12
C LYS A 125 -33.29 15.77 2.83
N HIS A 126 -33.67 14.50 2.94
CA HIS A 126 -33.92 13.60 1.82
C HIS A 126 -35.31 12.95 1.89
N PRO A 127 -36.40 13.75 1.88
CA PRO A 127 -37.74 13.22 2.03
C PRO A 127 -38.12 12.37 0.81
N PRO A 128 -38.63 11.13 1.00
CA PRO A 128 -39.14 10.36 -0.13
C PRO A 128 -40.40 11.03 -0.71
N PRO A 129 -40.67 10.89 -2.02
CA PRO A 129 -41.86 11.50 -2.62
C PRO A 129 -43.15 11.07 -1.90
N ASN A 130 -44.03 12.02 -1.60
CA ASN A 130 -45.30 11.72 -0.91
C ASN A 130 -46.33 11.04 -1.81
N ASN A 131 -46.30 11.31 -3.12
CA ASN A 131 -47.20 10.68 -4.08
C ASN A 131 -46.76 9.23 -4.35
N PRO A 132 -47.63 8.21 -4.16
CA PRO A 132 -47.25 6.80 -4.33
C PRO A 132 -46.76 6.44 -5.75
N LYS A 133 -47.36 7.04 -6.79
CA LYS A 133 -46.97 6.78 -8.18
C LYS A 133 -45.59 7.38 -8.47
N THR A 134 -45.35 8.61 -8.03
CA THR A 134 -44.04 9.26 -8.13
C THR A 134 -42.98 8.52 -7.33
N ARG A 135 -43.31 8.08 -6.10
CA ARG A 135 -42.40 7.28 -5.26
C ARG A 135 -41.97 6.01 -5.96
N LYS A 136 -42.91 5.27 -6.58
CA LYS A 136 -42.61 4.04 -7.33
C LYS A 136 -41.69 4.29 -8.53
N GLN A 137 -41.90 5.39 -9.26
CA GLN A 137 -41.04 5.78 -10.37
C GLN A 137 -39.63 6.12 -9.91
N VAL A 138 -39.51 6.92 -8.85
CA VAL A 138 -38.23 7.30 -8.23
C VAL A 138 -37.50 6.07 -7.68
N ALA A 139 -38.21 5.16 -7.01
CA ALA A 139 -37.63 3.91 -6.50
C ALA A 139 -37.01 3.05 -7.61
N THR A 140 -37.64 3.01 -8.80
CA THR A 140 -37.09 2.28 -9.95
C THR A 140 -35.77 2.89 -10.43
N GLN A 141 -35.69 4.23 -10.47
CA GLN A 141 -34.47 4.93 -10.88
C GLN A 141 -33.36 4.79 -9.83
N LEU A 142 -33.71 4.91 -8.54
CA LEU A 142 -32.78 4.74 -7.43
C LEU A 142 -32.23 3.33 -7.35
N LYS A 143 -33.04 2.31 -7.64
CA LYS A 143 -32.56 0.93 -7.75
C LYS A 143 -31.48 0.79 -8.81
N THR A 144 -31.71 1.31 -10.02
CA THR A 144 -30.68 1.28 -11.08
C THR A 144 -29.42 2.06 -10.71
N LEU A 145 -29.57 3.17 -9.98
CA LEU A 145 -28.43 3.96 -9.49
C LEU A 145 -27.64 3.19 -8.41
N GLU A 146 -28.32 2.57 -7.46
CA GLU A 146 -27.74 1.74 -6.40
C GLU A 146 -26.97 0.56 -7.00
N GLU A 147 -27.53 -0.15 -7.97
CA GLU A 147 -26.86 -1.28 -8.63
C GLU A 147 -25.55 -0.84 -9.30
N ARG A 148 -25.54 0.33 -9.95
CA ARG A 148 -24.33 0.90 -10.56
C ARG A 148 -23.32 1.37 -9.52
N ALA A 149 -23.80 2.03 -8.46
CA ALA A 149 -22.96 2.52 -7.38
C ALA A 149 -22.29 1.37 -6.63
N SER A 150 -23.03 0.29 -6.34
CA SER A 150 -22.51 -0.95 -5.76
C SER A 150 -21.40 -1.54 -6.63
N GLN A 151 -21.59 -1.68 -7.93
CA GLN A 151 -20.53 -2.19 -8.83
C GLN A 151 -19.26 -1.34 -8.81
N VAL A 152 -19.39 -0.01 -8.78
CA VAL A 152 -18.23 0.90 -8.72
C VAL A 152 -17.55 0.80 -7.36
N TYR A 153 -18.33 0.76 -6.27
CA TYR A 153 -17.81 0.66 -4.91
C TYR A 153 -17.12 -0.69 -4.66
N ASP A 154 -17.65 -1.79 -5.19
CA ASP A 154 -17.04 -3.11 -5.12
C ASP A 154 -15.69 -3.15 -5.85
N ARG A 155 -15.61 -2.55 -7.04
CA ARG A 155 -14.33 -2.43 -7.77
C ARG A 155 -13.32 -1.59 -7.01
N TYR A 156 -13.76 -0.46 -6.46
CA TYR A 156 -12.91 0.42 -5.65
C TYR A 156 -12.37 -0.31 -4.41
N THR A 157 -13.24 -0.94 -3.63
CA THR A 157 -12.85 -1.67 -2.41
C THR A 157 -11.98 -2.87 -2.73
N THR A 158 -12.25 -3.60 -3.80
CA THR A 158 -11.40 -4.69 -4.29
C THR A 158 -9.99 -4.19 -4.65
N ALA A 159 -9.89 -3.11 -5.42
CA ALA A 159 -8.61 -2.54 -5.80
C ALA A 159 -7.84 -2.02 -4.57
N LYS A 160 -8.52 -1.29 -3.68
CA LYS A 160 -7.96 -0.78 -2.42
C LYS A 160 -7.43 -1.92 -1.54
N ASN A 161 -8.22 -2.99 -1.38
CA ASN A 161 -7.81 -4.15 -0.59
C ASN A 161 -6.61 -4.84 -1.21
N LYS A 162 -6.64 -5.08 -2.52
CA LYS A 162 -5.50 -5.66 -3.25
C LYS A 162 -4.24 -4.83 -3.08
N ASP A 163 -4.34 -3.50 -3.19
CA ASP A 163 -3.19 -2.63 -2.98
C ASP A 163 -2.64 -2.70 -1.56
N ALA A 164 -3.52 -2.75 -0.56
CA ALA A 164 -3.13 -2.83 0.85
C ALA A 164 -2.55 -4.19 1.24
N THR A 165 -3.08 -5.30 0.72
CA THR A 165 -2.72 -6.66 1.17
C THR A 165 -1.72 -7.36 0.26
N GLU A 166 -1.60 -6.95 -1.00
CA GLU A 166 -0.74 -7.60 -1.99
C GLU A 166 0.30 -6.61 -2.55
N THR A 167 -0.14 -5.52 -3.18
CA THR A 167 0.75 -4.62 -3.93
C THR A 167 1.78 -3.94 -3.03
N LEU A 168 1.34 -3.24 -1.97
CA LEU A 168 2.23 -2.52 -1.06
C LEU A 168 3.21 -3.47 -0.34
N PRO A 169 2.77 -4.61 0.24
CA PRO A 169 3.69 -5.58 0.82
C PRO A 169 4.71 -6.13 -0.19
N ALA A 170 4.29 -6.40 -1.43
CA ALA A 170 5.19 -6.88 -2.48
C ALA A 170 6.25 -5.82 -2.85
N VAL A 171 5.85 -4.55 -2.96
CA VAL A 171 6.78 -3.44 -3.21
C VAL A 171 7.77 -3.29 -2.05
N HIS A 172 7.29 -3.24 -0.81
CA HIS A 172 8.16 -3.14 0.37
C HIS A 172 9.12 -4.33 0.49
N LYS A 173 8.67 -5.54 0.13
CA LYS A 173 9.53 -6.73 0.05
C LYS A 173 10.60 -6.56 -1.02
N ALA A 174 10.25 -6.15 -2.23
CA ALA A 174 11.20 -5.96 -3.32
C ALA A 174 12.26 -4.89 -3.01
N LEU A 175 11.85 -3.77 -2.41
CA LEU A 175 12.77 -2.71 -1.98
C LEU A 175 13.73 -3.19 -0.89
N ARG A 176 13.24 -3.98 0.07
CA ARG A 176 14.09 -4.61 1.10
C ARG A 176 15.07 -5.60 0.50
N GLU A 177 14.61 -6.43 -0.43
CA GLU A 177 15.46 -7.39 -1.14
C GLU A 177 16.51 -6.69 -2.02
N ALA A 178 16.22 -5.52 -2.58
CA ALA A 178 17.22 -4.72 -3.29
C ALA A 178 18.30 -4.17 -2.33
N LEU A 179 17.89 -3.70 -1.15
CA LEU A 179 18.79 -3.14 -0.15
C LEU A 179 19.68 -4.18 0.53
N TYR A 180 19.09 -5.30 0.95
CA TYR A 180 19.72 -6.30 1.82
C TYR A 180 19.90 -7.66 1.13
N GLY A 181 19.42 -7.83 -0.09
CA GLY A 181 19.57 -9.04 -0.89
C GLY A 181 18.35 -9.94 -0.93
N ALA A 182 18.28 -10.79 -1.95
CA ALA A 182 17.14 -11.66 -2.21
C ALA A 182 16.80 -12.57 -1.02
N GLY A 183 15.51 -12.67 -0.68
CA GLY A 183 15.03 -13.49 0.43
C GLY A 183 15.30 -12.91 1.83
N THR A 184 15.77 -11.66 1.95
CA THR A 184 15.84 -10.99 3.26
C THR A 184 14.45 -10.61 3.76
N SER A 185 14.16 -10.97 5.01
CA SER A 185 12.89 -10.66 5.66
C SER A 185 12.99 -9.47 6.60
N THR A 186 14.21 -9.06 6.96
CA THR A 186 14.48 -7.99 7.93
C THR A 186 15.25 -6.82 7.32
N LYS A 187 15.19 -5.63 7.94
CA LYS A 187 16.04 -4.48 7.57
C LYS A 187 17.43 -4.64 8.21
N LYS A 188 18.11 -5.76 7.96
CA LYS A 188 19.44 -6.09 8.52
C LYS A 188 20.26 -6.86 7.49
N ALA A 189 21.58 -6.70 7.59
CA ALA A 189 22.49 -7.47 6.77
C ALA A 189 22.49 -8.96 7.17
N GLU A 190 22.47 -9.84 6.18
CA GLU A 190 22.47 -11.30 6.35
C GLU A 190 23.58 -11.93 5.50
N ASP A 191 24.25 -12.96 6.03
CA ASP A 191 25.29 -13.72 5.29
C ASP A 191 24.68 -14.47 4.11
N GLY A 192 25.41 -14.53 2.99
CA GLY A 192 24.94 -15.15 1.75
C GLY A 192 23.75 -14.45 1.10
N LYS A 193 23.29 -13.32 1.65
CA LYS A 193 22.19 -12.51 1.10
C LYS A 193 22.60 -11.06 0.88
N THR A 194 23.05 -10.35 1.91
CA THR A 194 23.47 -8.95 1.75
C THR A 194 24.82 -8.89 1.08
N VAL A 195 25.76 -9.67 1.60
CA VAL A 195 27.06 -9.96 1.00
C VAL A 195 27.14 -11.45 0.71
N LYS A 196 27.94 -11.85 -0.28
CA LYS A 196 28.08 -13.27 -0.65
C LYS A 196 28.77 -14.09 0.44
N ALA A 197 29.81 -13.51 1.01
CA ALA A 197 30.52 -14.01 2.18
C ALA A 197 30.74 -12.83 3.12
N LYS A 198 30.76 -13.08 4.43
CA LYS A 198 31.07 -12.05 5.43
C LYS A 198 32.56 -11.75 5.55
N ASN A 199 33.39 -12.71 5.15
CA ASN A 199 34.83 -12.63 5.09
C ASN A 199 35.33 -12.88 3.67
N GLY A 200 36.51 -12.34 3.37
CA GLY A 200 37.14 -12.39 2.06
C GLY A 200 36.64 -11.27 1.14
N TYR A 201 37.54 -10.34 0.79
CA TYR A 201 37.23 -9.28 -0.18
C TYR A 201 36.95 -9.89 -1.56
N ASP A 202 37.77 -10.86 -1.99
CA ASP A 202 37.61 -11.48 -3.32
C ASP A 202 36.28 -12.22 -3.44
N GLU A 203 35.89 -12.94 -2.39
CA GLU A 203 34.62 -13.65 -2.27
C GLU A 203 33.42 -12.70 -2.17
N SER A 204 33.59 -11.51 -1.61
CA SER A 204 32.50 -10.54 -1.43
C SER A 204 32.32 -9.60 -2.62
N CYS A 205 33.41 -9.24 -3.30
CA CYS A 205 33.47 -8.06 -4.18
C CYS A 205 34.08 -8.31 -5.56
N VAL A 206 34.72 -9.46 -5.83
CA VAL A 206 35.49 -9.66 -7.08
C VAL A 206 35.02 -10.88 -7.87
N ARG A 207 35.22 -12.09 -7.37
CA ARG A 207 35.14 -13.31 -8.18
C ARG A 207 33.76 -13.96 -8.10
N ASN A 208 33.07 -14.05 -9.23
CA ASN A 208 31.82 -14.81 -9.40
C ASN A 208 30.72 -14.50 -8.35
N SER A 209 30.88 -13.39 -7.64
CA SER A 209 29.96 -12.89 -6.64
C SER A 209 29.28 -11.70 -7.27
N PRO A 210 28.11 -11.88 -7.93
CA PRO A 210 27.27 -10.73 -8.17
C PRO A 210 27.04 -10.11 -6.79
N THR A 211 27.37 -8.84 -6.64
CA THR A 211 26.96 -8.09 -5.46
C THR A 211 25.48 -8.35 -5.24
N LEU A 212 25.16 -8.84 -4.06
CA LEU A 212 23.83 -9.42 -3.83
C LEU A 212 22.80 -8.36 -3.47
N SER A 213 23.25 -7.13 -3.20
CA SER A 213 22.43 -6.02 -2.73
C SER A 213 23.13 -4.67 -2.91
N ILE A 214 22.36 -3.58 -2.87
CA ILE A 214 22.88 -2.20 -2.87
C ILE A 214 23.86 -1.98 -1.71
N TYR A 215 23.60 -2.57 -0.54
CA TYR A 215 24.52 -2.47 0.60
C TYR A 215 25.79 -3.28 0.42
N SER A 216 25.77 -4.37 -0.36
CA SER A 216 26.98 -5.05 -0.83
C SER A 216 27.81 -4.12 -1.69
N ASP A 217 27.18 -3.46 -2.67
CA ASP A 217 27.86 -2.56 -3.60
C ASP A 217 28.59 -1.46 -2.83
N MET A 218 27.90 -0.83 -1.87
CA MET A 218 28.49 0.20 -1.01
C MET A 218 29.69 -0.32 -0.22
N LEU A 219 29.59 -1.51 0.40
CA LEU A 219 30.73 -2.09 1.13
C LEU A 219 31.93 -2.34 0.20
N CYS A 220 31.67 -2.84 -1.01
CA CYS A 220 32.72 -3.18 -1.97
C CYS A 220 33.43 -1.95 -2.55
N ILE A 221 32.70 -0.88 -2.91
CA ILE A 221 33.32 0.33 -3.46
C ILE A 221 34.00 1.19 -2.39
N CYS A 222 33.60 1.05 -1.12
CA CYS A 222 34.17 1.86 -0.03
C CYS A 222 35.31 1.16 0.70
N GLY A 223 35.44 -0.17 0.62
CA GLY A 223 36.49 -0.93 1.27
C GLY A 223 37.67 -1.26 0.36
N LEU A 224 38.88 -1.23 0.92
CA LEU A 224 40.07 -1.72 0.23
C LEU A 224 40.27 -3.21 0.51
N ALA A 225 40.77 -3.96 -0.48
CA ALA A 225 41.06 -5.39 -0.37
C ALA A 225 42.05 -5.72 0.76
N THR A 226 42.95 -4.79 1.07
CA THR A 226 43.95 -4.88 2.14
C THR A 226 43.37 -4.66 3.54
N ALA A 227 42.08 -4.36 3.66
CA ALA A 227 41.42 -3.96 4.91
C ALA A 227 42.10 -2.74 5.59
N SER A 228 42.81 -1.89 4.85
CA SER A 228 43.31 -0.62 5.38
C SER A 228 42.21 0.43 5.42
N SER A 229 42.46 1.54 6.13
CA SER A 229 41.57 2.70 6.08
C SER A 229 41.44 3.20 4.64
N SER A 230 40.20 3.44 4.21
CA SER A 230 39.80 3.81 2.85
C SER A 230 39.00 5.11 2.85
N ASP A 231 39.37 6.07 2.04
CA ASP A 231 38.61 7.31 1.79
C ASP A 231 37.86 7.29 0.45
N GLU A 232 37.83 6.15 -0.27
CA GLU A 232 37.30 6.00 -1.63
C GLU A 232 35.86 6.51 -1.84
N CYS A 233 35.02 6.46 -0.80
CA CYS A 233 33.63 6.92 -0.87
C CYS A 233 33.38 8.26 -0.16
N PHE A 234 34.21 8.61 0.82
CA PHE A 234 34.05 9.79 1.67
C PHE A 234 35.32 10.04 2.51
N THR A 235 35.56 11.30 2.87
CA THR A 235 36.84 11.77 3.43
C THR A 235 37.16 11.26 4.85
N THR A 236 36.17 10.76 5.59
CA THR A 236 36.40 10.13 6.89
C THR A 236 36.69 8.67 6.67
N GLY A 237 37.98 8.30 6.58
CA GLY A 237 38.40 6.94 6.24
C GLY A 237 37.63 5.84 6.98
N ILE A 238 37.27 4.77 6.28
CA ILE A 238 36.60 3.58 6.81
C ILE A 238 37.49 2.35 6.68
N THR A 239 37.50 1.51 7.70
CA THR A 239 38.16 0.20 7.68
C THR A 239 37.10 -0.88 7.64
N ILE A 240 37.12 -1.71 6.60
CA ILE A 240 36.27 -2.89 6.48
C ILE A 240 37.14 -4.12 6.74
N ASP A 241 36.89 -4.79 7.87
CA ASP A 241 37.63 -6.00 8.22
C ASP A 241 37.07 -7.19 7.43
N TRP A 242 37.71 -7.48 6.30
CA TRP A 242 37.39 -8.64 5.47
C TRP A 242 37.84 -9.97 6.10
N SER A 243 38.54 -9.99 7.24
CA SER A 243 38.87 -11.23 7.95
C SER A 243 37.81 -11.67 8.95
N ASP A 244 36.88 -10.76 9.31
CA ASP A 244 35.79 -10.98 10.26
C ASP A 244 34.42 -10.89 9.56
N ASP A 245 33.59 -9.89 9.88
CA ASP A 245 32.26 -9.70 9.31
C ASP A 245 32.16 -8.30 8.72
N ALA A 246 32.33 -8.21 7.41
CA ALA A 246 32.26 -6.96 6.64
C ALA A 246 30.93 -6.22 6.82
N THR A 247 29.86 -6.89 7.26
CA THR A 247 28.57 -6.25 7.46
C THR A 247 28.50 -5.43 8.76
N LYS A 248 29.43 -5.61 9.70
CA LYS A 248 29.47 -4.85 10.98
C LYS A 248 29.64 -3.34 10.78
N VAL A 249 30.31 -2.94 9.70
CA VAL A 249 30.55 -1.53 9.38
C VAL A 249 29.48 -0.91 8.48
N LEU A 250 28.47 -1.69 8.07
CA LEU A 250 27.43 -1.21 7.15
C LEU A 250 26.70 0.02 7.70
N THR A 251 26.39 0.07 9.00
CA THR A 251 25.77 1.25 9.61
C THR A 251 26.67 2.48 9.57
N GLN A 252 28.00 2.32 9.59
CA GLN A 252 28.93 3.42 9.41
C GLN A 252 28.91 3.90 7.95
N VAL A 253 28.91 2.99 6.97
CA VAL A 253 28.77 3.32 5.55
C VAL A 253 27.48 4.09 5.29
N GLN A 254 26.34 3.58 5.79
CA GLN A 254 25.02 4.22 5.68
C GLN A 254 25.01 5.64 6.26
N LYS A 255 25.66 5.87 7.42
CA LYS A 255 25.74 7.20 8.06
C LYS A 255 26.51 8.24 7.24
N ASN A 256 27.41 7.80 6.36
CA ASN A 256 28.15 8.68 5.48
C ASN A 256 27.39 9.04 4.21
N ALA A 257 26.20 8.47 3.99
CA ALA A 257 25.31 8.90 2.93
C ALA A 257 24.96 10.38 3.09
N PRO A 258 25.06 11.20 2.03
CA PRO A 258 24.65 12.59 2.10
C PRO A 258 23.15 12.66 2.38
N LYS A 259 22.76 13.55 3.30
CA LYS A 259 21.35 13.82 3.57
C LYS A 259 20.68 14.33 2.30
N GLN A 260 19.59 13.69 1.89
CA GLN A 260 18.77 14.19 0.80
C GLN A 260 18.20 15.56 1.19
N ARG A 261 18.36 16.55 0.31
CA ARG A 261 17.83 17.91 0.48
C ARG A 261 16.39 18.00 -0.01
#